data_AF-A0A2V6GXC8-F1
#
_entry.id   AF-A0A2V6GXC8-F1
#
_cell.length_a   1.000
_cell.length_b   1.000
_cell.length_c   1.000
_cell.angle_alpha   90.00
_cell.angle_beta   90.00
_cell.angle_gamma   90.00
#
_symmetry.space_group_name_H-M   'P 1'
#
loop_
_entity.id
_entity.type
_entity.pdbx_description
1 polymer ?
#
loop_
_entity_poly.entity_id
_entity_poly.type
_entity_poly.pdbx_seq_one_letter_code
_entity_poly.pdbx_strand_id
1 'polypeptide(L)'
;MLIFLGFIAPAFTRFYRSVRVTLGLVAPHQATKTGEQLEPGDKGIFIVHHGRPFAFGFPYAAEEADKLLTELERASIPGQRLFVGPGDLRLTNYCDTYIYYLEPQLRPATYFLEMNPGSANAPHSRLASDIAGADWVILNRRWDFLNELNRSTAFGSDEPNQIVRENFELWWQRGAYLLFRNKRISNAIIPPPP
;
A
#
# COMPACT_ATOMS: atom_id res chain seq x y z
N MET A 1 24.97 -3.98 2.73
CA MET A 1 26.30 -4.62 2.65
C MET A 1 27.21 -3.89 3.62
N LEU A 2 27.35 -4.36 4.85
CA LEU A 2 28.35 -3.80 5.78
C LEU A 2 29.56 -4.73 5.80
N ILE A 3 30.70 -4.21 5.37
CA ILE A 3 32.00 -4.88 5.45
C ILE A 3 32.77 -4.16 6.55
N PHE A 4 33.06 -4.84 7.65
CA PHE A 4 34.01 -4.33 8.65
C PHE A 4 35.43 -4.80 8.28
N LEU A 5 36.33 -3.84 8.02
CA LEU A 5 37.76 -4.08 7.91
C LEU A 5 38.44 -3.64 9.21
N GLY A 6 38.95 -4.58 9.99
CA GLY A 6 39.86 -4.29 11.10
C GLY A 6 41.31 -4.43 10.65
N PHE A 7 42.10 -3.35 10.72
CA PHE A 7 43.55 -3.40 10.56
C PHE A 7 44.24 -3.54 11.91
N ILE A 8 45.21 -4.46 12.01
CA ILE A 8 46.16 -4.52 13.11
C ILE A 8 47.53 -4.18 12.55
N ALA A 9 48.16 -3.13 13.07
CA ALA A 9 49.54 -2.79 12.77
C ALA A 9 50.49 -3.80 13.45
N PRO A 10 51.60 -4.20 12.81
CA PRO A 10 52.51 -5.20 13.37
C PRO A 10 53.35 -4.58 14.51
N ALA A 11 53.28 -5.19 15.69
CA ALA A 11 54.34 -5.11 16.67
C ALA A 11 55.29 -6.29 16.44
N PHE A 12 56.55 -6.00 16.12
CA PHE A 12 57.60 -6.99 15.91
C PHE A 12 57.81 -7.87 17.16
N THR A 13 57.53 -9.19 17.08
CA THR A 13 58.33 -10.26 17.72
C THR A 13 57.81 -11.68 17.36
N ARG A 14 58.56 -12.35 16.48
CA ARG A 14 59.03 -13.75 16.51
C ARG A 14 58.15 -14.94 16.98
N PHE A 15 56.82 -14.94 16.82
CA PHE A 15 56.03 -16.18 16.84
C PHE A 15 54.91 -16.15 15.78
N TYR A 16 55.01 -16.98 14.74
CA TYR A 16 53.94 -17.14 13.74
C TYR A 16 52.77 -17.91 14.37
N ARG A 17 51.74 -17.21 14.83
CA ARG A 17 50.40 -17.78 15.02
C ARG A 17 49.63 -17.63 13.72
N SER A 18 49.25 -18.75 13.10
CA SER A 18 48.30 -18.75 12.00
C SER A 18 46.95 -18.23 12.50
N VAL A 19 46.52 -17.10 11.95
CA VAL A 19 45.18 -16.55 12.22
C VAL A 19 44.21 -17.24 11.27
N ARG A 20 43.26 -18.02 11.81
CA ARG A 20 42.08 -18.44 11.05
C ARG A 20 41.08 -17.29 11.04
N VAL A 21 40.80 -16.76 9.85
CA VAL A 21 39.66 -15.87 9.61
C VAL A 21 38.50 -16.73 9.15
N THR A 22 37.44 -16.78 9.96
CA THR A 22 36.17 -17.41 9.55
C THR A 22 35.27 -16.32 8.98
N LEU A 23 35.06 -16.32 7.67
CA LEU A 23 33.97 -15.54 7.07
C LEU A 23 32.65 -16.28 7.34
N GLY A 24 31.85 -15.77 8.25
CA GLY A 24 30.46 -16.18 8.41
C GLY A 24 29.57 -15.36 7.49
N LEU A 25 28.87 -16.02 6.55
CA LEU A 25 27.74 -15.41 5.86
C LEU A 25 26.54 -15.48 6.80
N VAL A 26 26.18 -14.36 7.39
CA VAL A 26 24.90 -14.24 8.11
C VAL A 26 23.83 -13.90 7.08
N ALA A 27 22.81 -14.76 6.96
CA ALA A 27 21.68 -14.47 6.09
C ALA A 27 21.04 -13.14 6.54
N PRO A 28 20.70 -12.22 5.62
CA PRO A 28 20.13 -10.95 6.01
C PRO A 28 18.81 -11.18 6.73
N HIS A 29 18.71 -10.56 7.91
CA HIS A 29 17.60 -10.64 8.82
C HIS A 29 16.35 -9.97 8.22
N GLN A 30 15.15 -10.45 8.50
CA GLN A 30 13.91 -9.85 8.02
C GLN A 30 13.01 -9.65 9.24
N ALA A 31 12.50 -8.43 9.41
CA ALA A 31 11.58 -8.14 10.51
C ALA A 31 10.37 -9.09 10.44
N THR A 32 10.10 -9.75 11.57
CA THR A 32 9.01 -10.73 11.69
C THR A 32 7.86 -10.22 12.53
N LYS A 33 8.04 -9.10 13.26
CA LYS A 33 7.07 -8.56 14.22
C LYS A 33 6.92 -7.05 14.11
N THR A 34 5.77 -6.56 14.55
CA THR A 34 5.45 -5.14 14.64
C THR A 34 6.37 -4.43 15.64
N GLY A 35 7.03 -3.34 15.21
CA GLY A 35 7.89 -2.51 16.06
C GLY A 35 9.35 -2.97 16.16
N GLU A 36 9.72 -4.03 15.43
CA GLU A 36 11.10 -4.46 15.28
C GLU A 36 11.90 -3.41 14.50
N GLN A 37 13.02 -2.96 15.06
CA GLN A 37 13.89 -1.98 14.42
C GLN A 37 14.59 -2.62 13.23
N LEU A 38 14.47 -2.01 12.05
CA LEU A 38 15.23 -2.42 10.87
C LEU A 38 16.68 -1.97 11.02
N GLU A 39 17.61 -2.91 10.91
CA GLU A 39 19.04 -2.64 10.96
C GLU A 39 19.64 -2.53 9.55
N PRO A 40 20.77 -1.80 9.38
CA PRO A 40 21.48 -1.74 8.10
C PRO A 40 21.90 -3.13 7.59
N GLY A 41 21.18 -3.66 6.60
CA GLY A 41 21.40 -5.00 6.05
C GLY A 41 20.19 -5.92 6.13
N ASP A 42 19.13 -5.51 6.81
CA ASP A 42 17.86 -6.25 6.85
C ASP A 42 17.21 -6.33 5.46
N LYS A 43 16.54 -7.46 5.18
CA LYS A 43 15.62 -7.58 4.05
C LYS A 43 14.38 -6.75 4.36
N GLY A 44 14.12 -5.76 3.51
CA GLY A 44 12.81 -5.10 3.52
C GLY A 44 11.69 -6.08 3.16
N ILE A 45 10.49 -5.78 3.64
CA ILE A 45 9.28 -6.53 3.29
C ILE A 45 8.71 -5.88 2.04
N PHE A 46 8.76 -6.56 0.91
CA PHE A 46 8.29 -6.02 -0.37
C PHE A 46 7.15 -6.86 -0.92
N ILE A 47 6.24 -6.18 -1.61
CA ILE A 47 5.38 -6.82 -2.62
C ILE A 47 5.80 -6.29 -4.00
N VAL A 48 5.58 -7.10 -5.04
CA VAL A 48 5.93 -6.74 -6.41
C VAL A 48 4.75 -7.04 -7.31
N HIS A 49 4.19 -6.01 -7.94
CA HIS A 49 3.13 -6.11 -8.95
C HIS A 49 3.60 -5.41 -10.22
N HIS A 50 3.36 -6.00 -11.40
CA HIS A 50 3.81 -5.44 -12.69
C HIS A 50 5.31 -5.07 -12.73
N GLY A 51 6.16 -5.83 -12.03
CA GLY A 51 7.61 -5.59 -11.91
C GLY A 51 7.99 -4.39 -11.03
N ARG A 52 7.03 -3.80 -10.30
CA ARG A 52 7.20 -2.62 -9.47
C ARG A 52 7.22 -3.01 -7.99
N PRO A 53 8.31 -2.73 -7.25
CA PRO A 53 8.39 -3.06 -5.82
C PRO A 53 7.82 -1.94 -4.94
N PHE A 54 7.13 -2.29 -3.85
CA PHE A 54 6.79 -1.36 -2.77
C PHE A 54 7.11 -1.96 -1.39
N ALA A 55 7.68 -1.14 -0.51
CA ALA A 55 8.13 -1.56 0.81
C ALA A 55 7.05 -1.39 1.88
N PHE A 56 6.95 -2.35 2.78
CA PHE A 56 6.02 -2.35 3.92
C PHE A 56 6.78 -2.40 5.24
N GLY A 57 6.21 -1.75 6.26
CA GLY A 57 6.73 -1.83 7.63
C GLY A 57 6.38 -3.15 8.35
N PHE A 58 5.38 -3.89 7.87
CA PHE A 58 4.86 -5.08 8.58
C PHE A 58 4.50 -6.23 7.61
N PRO A 59 4.79 -7.51 7.97
CA PRO A 59 4.48 -8.65 7.11
C PRO A 59 2.98 -8.81 6.81
N TYR A 60 2.13 -8.62 7.82
CA TYR A 60 0.68 -8.74 7.63
C TYR A 60 0.14 -7.68 6.65
N ALA A 61 0.72 -6.48 6.65
CA ALA A 61 0.27 -5.38 5.79
C ALA A 61 0.64 -5.65 4.33
N ALA A 62 1.86 -6.17 4.12
CA ALA A 62 2.30 -6.64 2.81
C ALA A 62 1.39 -7.77 2.31
N GLU A 63 1.09 -8.77 3.13
CA GLU A 63 0.24 -9.90 2.74
C GLU A 63 -1.20 -9.48 2.41
N GLU A 64 -1.78 -8.54 3.18
CA GLU A 64 -3.11 -8.00 2.90
C GLU A 64 -3.16 -7.21 1.59
N ALA A 65 -2.16 -6.34 1.35
CA ALA A 65 -2.04 -5.58 0.13
C ALA A 65 -1.81 -6.48 -1.09
N ASP A 66 -0.93 -7.47 -0.98
CA ASP A 66 -0.62 -8.40 -2.07
C ASP A 66 -1.86 -9.17 -2.54
N LYS A 67 -2.69 -9.65 -1.59
CA LYS A 67 -3.95 -10.33 -1.94
C LYS A 67 -5.01 -9.40 -2.52
N LEU A 68 -5.08 -8.16 -2.04
CA LEU A 68 -5.96 -7.15 -2.63
C LEU A 68 -5.58 -6.89 -4.09
N LEU A 69 -4.30 -6.65 -4.37
CA LEU A 69 -3.82 -6.33 -5.70
C LEU A 69 -3.94 -7.53 -6.65
N THR A 70 -3.63 -8.73 -6.18
CA THR A 70 -3.86 -9.97 -6.94
C THR A 70 -5.34 -10.12 -7.34
N GLU A 71 -6.26 -9.84 -6.41
CA GLU A 71 -7.69 -9.92 -6.70
C GLU A 71 -8.17 -8.81 -7.65
N LEU A 72 -7.65 -7.60 -7.49
CA LEU A 72 -7.93 -6.49 -8.40
C LEU A 72 -7.42 -6.79 -9.81
N GLU A 73 -6.20 -7.31 -9.95
CA GLU A 73 -5.61 -7.70 -11.24
C GLU A 73 -6.44 -8.78 -11.92
N ARG A 74 -6.89 -9.80 -11.16
CA ARG A 74 -7.77 -10.86 -11.66
C ARG A 74 -9.11 -10.34 -12.17
N ALA A 75 -9.65 -9.31 -11.53
CA ALA A 75 -11.02 -8.86 -11.76
C ALA A 75 -11.14 -7.66 -12.70
N SER A 76 -10.10 -6.85 -12.83
CA SER A 76 -10.09 -5.62 -13.62
C SER A 76 -9.55 -5.83 -15.03
N ILE A 77 -9.81 -4.85 -15.91
CA ILE A 77 -9.20 -4.79 -17.24
C ILE A 77 -8.38 -3.50 -17.38
N PRO A 78 -7.28 -3.51 -18.16
CA PRO A 78 -6.49 -2.31 -18.41
C PRO A 78 -7.33 -1.13 -18.91
N GLY A 79 -7.03 0.07 -18.40
CA GLY A 79 -7.72 1.32 -18.73
C GLY A 79 -8.92 1.66 -17.83
N GLN A 80 -9.42 0.71 -17.02
CA GLN A 80 -10.45 0.99 -16.02
C GLN A 80 -9.98 1.98 -14.96
N ARG A 81 -10.94 2.70 -14.38
CA ARG A 81 -10.71 3.79 -13.43
C ARG A 81 -10.74 3.28 -12.00
N LEU A 82 -9.66 3.50 -11.26
CA LEU A 82 -9.50 3.10 -9.86
C LEU A 82 -9.54 4.32 -8.94
N PHE A 83 -10.35 4.26 -7.89
CA PHE A 83 -10.27 5.16 -6.75
C PHE A 83 -9.72 4.42 -5.53
N VAL A 84 -8.86 5.07 -4.75
CA VAL A 84 -8.30 4.57 -3.49
C VAL A 84 -8.50 5.63 -2.43
N GLY A 85 -8.98 5.24 -1.24
CA GLY A 85 -9.23 6.17 -0.14
C GLY A 85 -9.45 5.50 1.22
N PRO A 86 -9.82 6.28 2.26
CA PRO A 86 -10.06 5.79 3.60
C PRO A 86 -11.36 4.99 3.70
N GLY A 87 -11.57 4.30 4.82
CA GLY A 87 -12.77 3.53 5.11
C GLY A 87 -14.06 4.36 5.09
N ASP A 88 -14.00 5.58 5.64
CA ASP A 88 -15.07 6.57 5.62
C ASP A 88 -14.64 7.80 4.81
N LEU A 89 -15.29 8.03 3.67
CA LEU A 89 -14.93 9.09 2.73
C LEU A 89 -15.33 10.50 3.19
N ARG A 90 -15.97 10.62 4.35
CA ARG A 90 -16.12 11.91 5.04
C ARG A 90 -14.81 12.37 5.67
N LEU A 91 -13.87 11.46 5.87
CA LEU A 91 -12.57 11.70 6.50
C LEU A 91 -11.46 11.86 5.47
N THR A 92 -10.35 12.46 5.91
CA THR A 92 -9.16 12.71 5.09
C THR A 92 -7.89 12.33 5.85
N ASN A 93 -7.93 11.18 6.52
CA ASN A 93 -6.91 10.66 7.43
C ASN A 93 -5.83 9.84 6.72
N TYR A 94 -6.16 9.12 5.65
CA TYR A 94 -5.21 8.23 5.00
C TYR A 94 -5.63 7.86 3.57
N CYS A 95 -4.64 7.54 2.71
CA CYS A 95 -4.85 6.98 1.37
C CYS A 95 -3.62 6.14 0.96
N ASP A 96 -3.84 4.90 0.49
CA ASP A 96 -2.79 3.99 0.01
C ASP A 96 -2.33 4.36 -1.43
N THR A 97 -1.71 5.52 -1.59
CA THR A 97 -1.34 6.08 -2.91
C THR A 97 -0.38 5.18 -3.71
N TYR A 98 0.37 4.32 -3.03
CA TYR A 98 1.27 3.35 -3.65
C TYR A 98 0.55 2.33 -4.53
N ILE A 99 -0.76 2.11 -4.32
CA ILE A 99 -1.56 1.22 -5.15
C ILE A 99 -1.58 1.72 -6.60
N TYR A 100 -1.68 3.04 -6.82
CA TYR A 100 -1.60 3.60 -8.17
C TYR A 100 -0.24 3.38 -8.84
N TYR A 101 0.83 3.30 -8.05
CA TYR A 101 2.16 2.97 -8.56
C TYR A 101 2.27 1.49 -8.94
N LEU A 102 1.68 0.60 -8.13
CA LEU A 102 1.71 -0.85 -8.35
C LEU A 102 0.77 -1.36 -9.45
N GLU A 103 -0.30 -0.61 -9.76
CA GLU A 103 -1.32 -0.95 -10.77
C GLU A 103 -1.28 0.00 -11.98
N PRO A 104 -0.18 0.04 -12.75
CA PRO A 104 0.01 1.01 -13.83
C PRO A 104 -0.94 0.82 -15.02
N GLN A 105 -1.59 -0.33 -15.12
CA GLN A 105 -2.60 -0.63 -16.13
C GLN A 105 -3.94 0.04 -15.85
N LEU A 106 -4.20 0.49 -14.63
CA LEU A 106 -5.42 1.20 -14.24
C LEU A 106 -5.21 2.71 -14.24
N ARG A 107 -6.28 3.45 -14.51
CA ARG A 107 -6.26 4.92 -14.52
C ARG A 107 -6.76 5.44 -13.18
N PRO A 108 -6.10 6.42 -12.54
CA PRO A 108 -6.68 7.09 -11.38
C PRO A 108 -8.05 7.70 -11.72
N ALA A 109 -9.07 7.40 -10.91
CA ALA A 109 -10.43 7.91 -11.09
C ALA A 109 -10.58 9.36 -10.58
N THR A 110 -9.64 9.79 -9.73
CA THR A 110 -9.66 11.04 -8.99
C THR A 110 -8.43 11.90 -9.31
N TYR A 111 -8.57 13.21 -9.13
CA TYR A 111 -7.43 14.13 -9.10
C TYR A 111 -6.64 14.05 -7.77
N PHE A 112 -7.29 13.59 -6.70
CA PHE A 112 -6.71 13.48 -5.38
C PHE A 112 -5.89 12.19 -5.26
N LEU A 113 -4.57 12.27 -5.39
CA LEU A 113 -3.70 11.15 -4.99
C LEU A 113 -3.77 10.94 -3.48
N GLU A 114 -3.78 12.04 -2.71
CA GLU A 114 -3.94 12.02 -1.26
C GLU A 114 -5.24 12.69 -0.81
N MET A 115 -5.79 12.20 0.29
CA MET A 115 -6.97 12.78 0.93
C MET A 115 -6.54 13.88 1.87
N ASN A 116 -6.37 15.10 1.36
CA ASN A 116 -5.92 16.24 2.15
C ASN A 116 -7.10 17.04 2.75
N PRO A 117 -7.09 17.36 4.07
CA PRO A 117 -8.16 18.13 4.70
C PRO A 117 -8.32 19.52 4.09
N GLY A 118 -9.56 19.92 3.80
CA GLY A 118 -9.87 21.19 3.14
C GLY A 118 -9.64 21.20 1.63
N SER A 119 -9.22 20.07 1.05
CA SER A 119 -9.11 19.86 -0.40
C SER A 119 -10.09 18.76 -0.83
N ALA A 120 -9.86 17.52 -0.39
CA ALA A 120 -10.68 16.38 -0.78
C ALA A 120 -12.11 16.46 -0.20
N ASN A 121 -12.25 16.94 1.05
CA ASN A 121 -13.52 17.13 1.74
C ASN A 121 -14.05 18.58 1.72
N ALA A 122 -13.50 19.44 0.86
CA ALA A 122 -13.97 20.82 0.73
C ALA A 122 -15.44 20.88 0.27
N PRO A 123 -16.20 21.93 0.63
CA PRO A 123 -17.48 22.23 -0.01
C PRO A 123 -17.30 22.30 -1.54
N HIS A 124 -18.20 21.66 -2.29
CA HIS A 124 -18.13 21.56 -3.75
C HIS A 124 -16.88 20.84 -4.29
N SER A 125 -16.21 20.02 -3.47
CA SER A 125 -15.17 19.11 -3.93
C SER A 125 -15.69 18.18 -5.03
N ARG A 126 -14.82 17.87 -5.98
CA ARG A 126 -15.06 16.87 -7.04
C ARG A 126 -15.03 15.42 -6.56
N LEU A 127 -14.82 15.17 -5.26
CA LEU A 127 -14.65 13.82 -4.73
C LEU A 127 -15.85 12.91 -5.06
N ALA A 128 -17.07 13.40 -4.86
CA ALA A 128 -18.28 12.65 -5.17
C ALA A 128 -18.37 12.28 -6.66
N SER A 129 -18.14 13.23 -7.57
CA SER A 129 -18.18 12.98 -9.01
C SER A 129 -17.04 12.09 -9.50
N ASP A 130 -15.85 12.19 -8.89
CA ASP A 130 -14.71 11.32 -9.18
C ASP A 130 -15.00 9.87 -8.81
N ILE A 131 -15.60 9.63 -7.64
CA ILE A 131 -16.00 8.28 -7.21
C ILE A 131 -17.13 7.74 -8.08
N ALA A 132 -18.12 8.55 -8.44
CA ALA A 132 -19.18 8.14 -9.35
C ALA A 132 -18.63 7.68 -10.71
N GLY A 133 -17.53 8.30 -11.17
CA GLY A 133 -16.82 7.94 -12.40
C GLY A 133 -15.87 6.75 -12.29
N ALA A 134 -15.66 6.18 -11.10
CA ALA A 134 -14.77 5.04 -10.90
C ALA A 134 -15.40 3.71 -11.39
N ASP A 135 -14.56 2.78 -11.83
CA ASP A 135 -14.91 1.39 -12.10
C ASP A 135 -14.66 0.52 -10.85
N TRP A 136 -13.56 0.80 -10.15
CA TRP A 136 -13.15 0.14 -8.92
C TRP A 136 -12.91 1.16 -7.81
N VAL A 137 -13.30 0.80 -6.59
CA VAL A 137 -13.07 1.60 -5.38
C VAL A 137 -12.41 0.71 -4.34
N ILE A 138 -11.24 1.12 -3.85
CA ILE A 138 -10.56 0.52 -2.70
C ILE A 138 -10.70 1.46 -1.51
N LEU A 139 -11.29 0.95 -0.42
CA LEU A 139 -11.34 1.66 0.86
C LEU A 139 -10.51 0.91 1.90
N ASN A 140 -9.68 1.64 2.63
CA ASN A 140 -8.85 1.09 3.71
C ASN A 140 -9.30 1.60 5.09
N ARG A 141 -9.81 0.68 5.91
CA ARG A 141 -10.33 0.98 7.27
C ARG A 141 -9.27 0.96 8.36
N ARG A 142 -8.00 0.68 8.03
CA ARG A 142 -6.91 0.49 8.99
C ARG A 142 -6.69 1.70 9.88
N TRP A 143 -7.03 2.88 9.40
CA TRP A 143 -6.75 4.15 10.05
C TRP A 143 -8.01 4.91 10.44
N ASP A 144 -9.20 4.29 10.39
CA ASP A 144 -10.47 4.95 10.70
C ASP A 144 -10.53 5.50 12.14
N PHE A 145 -9.72 4.93 13.04
CA PHE A 145 -9.58 5.37 14.44
C PHE A 145 -8.45 6.36 14.66
N LEU A 146 -7.68 6.72 13.63
CA LEU A 146 -6.59 7.68 13.74
C LEU A 146 -7.16 9.07 14.06
N ASN A 147 -6.79 9.61 15.22
CA ASN A 147 -7.17 10.95 15.64
C ASN A 147 -5.93 11.83 15.71
N GLU A 148 -5.78 12.69 14.72
CA GLU A 148 -4.67 13.64 14.62
C GLU A 148 -5.09 15.04 15.07
N LEU A 149 -4.14 15.88 15.45
CA LEU A 149 -4.41 17.28 15.84
C LEU A 149 -4.76 18.19 14.66
N ASN A 150 -4.70 17.70 13.42
CA ASN A 150 -5.07 18.43 12.22
C ASN A 150 -6.59 18.28 11.95
N ARG A 151 -7.08 18.75 10.80
CA ARG A 151 -8.51 18.67 10.44
C ARG A 151 -8.91 17.38 9.71
N SER A 152 -8.10 16.32 9.74
CA SER A 152 -8.37 15.06 9.03
C SER A 152 -9.57 14.28 9.58
N THR A 153 -9.93 14.55 10.83
CA THR A 153 -11.09 13.98 11.54
C THR A 153 -12.38 14.79 11.36
N ALA A 154 -12.30 15.97 10.73
CA ALA A 154 -13.48 16.79 10.47
C ALA A 154 -14.29 16.18 9.32
N PHE A 155 -15.53 15.79 9.61
CA PHE A 155 -16.41 15.22 8.59
C PHE A 155 -16.71 16.20 7.47
N GLY A 156 -16.50 15.75 6.23
CA GLY A 156 -17.05 16.34 5.02
C GLY A 156 -18.46 15.84 4.71
N SER A 157 -18.88 16.05 3.46
CA SER A 157 -20.15 15.52 2.92
C SER A 157 -20.18 13.99 2.95
N ASP A 158 -21.34 13.40 3.25
CA ASP A 158 -21.59 11.95 3.16
C ASP A 158 -21.88 11.48 1.72
N GLU A 159 -22.04 12.40 0.78
CA GLU A 159 -22.36 12.11 -0.62
C GLU A 159 -21.41 11.08 -1.27
N PRO A 160 -20.07 11.13 -1.07
CA PRO A 160 -19.17 10.07 -1.56
C PRO A 160 -19.53 8.67 -1.05
N ASN A 161 -19.85 8.52 0.24
CA ASN A 161 -20.25 7.24 0.82
C ASN A 161 -21.61 6.77 0.28
N GLN A 162 -22.55 7.69 0.03
CA GLN A 162 -23.84 7.38 -0.59
C GLN A 162 -23.64 6.80 -1.99
N ILE A 163 -22.79 7.43 -2.79
CA ILE A 163 -22.43 6.95 -4.13
C ILE A 163 -21.83 5.54 -4.08
N VAL A 164 -20.92 5.26 -3.14
CA VAL A 164 -20.38 3.89 -2.98
C VAL A 164 -21.50 2.89 -2.68
N ARG A 165 -22.38 3.20 -1.72
CA ARG A 165 -23.51 2.31 -1.33
C ARG A 165 -24.48 2.05 -2.48
N GLU A 166 -24.77 3.07 -3.28
CA GLU A 166 -25.77 3.01 -4.33
C GLU A 166 -25.23 2.37 -5.61
N ASN A 167 -24.01 2.73 -6.03
CA ASN A 167 -23.49 2.39 -7.36
C ASN A 167 -22.52 1.21 -7.35
N PHE A 168 -22.00 0.83 -6.20
CA PHE A 168 -20.99 -0.22 -6.10
C PHE A 168 -21.51 -1.40 -5.30
N GLU A 169 -20.95 -2.57 -5.58
CA GLU A 169 -21.13 -3.78 -4.80
C GLU A 169 -19.78 -4.17 -4.17
N LEU A 170 -19.84 -4.70 -2.95
CA LEU A 170 -18.65 -5.25 -2.31
C LEU A 170 -18.23 -6.51 -3.07
N TRP A 171 -17.08 -6.45 -3.72
CA TRP A 171 -16.53 -7.54 -4.53
C TRP A 171 -15.65 -8.46 -3.69
N TRP A 172 -14.79 -7.86 -2.86
CA TRP A 172 -13.85 -8.60 -2.03
C TRP A 172 -13.51 -7.81 -0.76
N GLN A 173 -13.19 -8.53 0.32
CA GLN A 173 -12.70 -7.93 1.55
C GLN A 173 -11.71 -8.83 2.25
N ARG A 174 -10.66 -8.24 2.83
CA ARG A 174 -9.74 -8.93 3.75
C ARG A 174 -9.02 -7.92 4.61
N GLY A 175 -8.91 -8.24 5.90
CA GLY A 175 -8.26 -7.36 6.86
C GLY A 175 -8.91 -5.98 6.83
N ALA A 176 -8.10 -4.95 6.58
CA ALA A 176 -8.56 -3.57 6.52
C ALA A 176 -9.15 -3.15 5.16
N TYR A 177 -8.88 -3.90 4.09
CA TYR A 177 -9.27 -3.51 2.73
C TYR A 177 -10.67 -3.98 2.36
N LEU A 178 -11.38 -3.07 1.69
CA LEU A 178 -12.62 -3.31 0.99
C LEU A 178 -12.42 -2.98 -0.49
N LEU A 179 -12.71 -3.94 -1.36
CA LEU A 179 -12.69 -3.76 -2.81
C LEU A 179 -14.12 -3.76 -3.32
N PHE A 180 -14.51 -2.65 -3.93
CA PHE A 180 -15.83 -2.43 -4.49
C PHE A 180 -15.76 -2.38 -6.01
N ARG A 181 -16.74 -3.03 -6.65
CA ARG A 181 -16.92 -3.02 -8.10
C ARG A 181 -18.12 -2.15 -8.45
N ASN A 182 -17.99 -1.30 -9.47
CA ASN A 182 -19.13 -0.55 -9.96
C ASN A 182 -20.15 -1.50 -10.61
N LYS A 183 -21.42 -1.41 -10.21
CA LYS A 183 -22.50 -2.27 -10.73
C LYS A 183 -22.63 -2.17 -12.26
N ARG A 184 -22.23 -1.04 -12.86
CA ARG A 184 -22.26 -0.84 -14.33
C ARG A 184 -21.31 -1.77 -15.10
N ILE A 185 -20.25 -2.28 -14.46
CA ILE A 185 -19.28 -3.19 -15.10
C ILE A 185 -19.49 -4.66 -14.71
N SER A 186 -20.54 -4.98 -13.93
CA SER A 186 -20.85 -6.35 -13.49
C SER A 186 -21.04 -7.35 -14.64
N ASN A 187 -21.46 -6.87 -15.81
CA ASN A 187 -21.68 -7.66 -17.02
C ASN A 187 -20.49 -7.67 -17.99
N ALA A 188 -19.37 -7.03 -17.64
CA ALA A 188 -18.17 -7.10 -18.47
C ALA A 188 -17.60 -8.53 -18.37
N ILE A 189 -17.54 -9.23 -19.50
CA ILE A 189 -16.87 -10.54 -19.58
C ILE A 189 -15.40 -10.29 -19.25
N ILE A 190 -14.96 -10.74 -18.08
CA ILE A 190 -13.54 -10.78 -17.72
C ILE A 190 -12.94 -11.93 -18.53
N PRO A 191 -12.07 -11.67 -19.53
CA PRO A 191 -11.41 -12.75 -20.23
C PRO A 191 -10.60 -13.58 -19.22
N PRO A 192 -10.59 -14.92 -19.34
CA PRO A 192 -9.74 -15.74 -18.49
C PRO A 192 -8.27 -15.30 -18.65
N PRO A 193 -7.46 -15.38 -17.58
CA PRO A 193 -6.04 -15.06 -17.68
C PRO A 193 -5.36 -15.95 -18.75
N PRO A 194 -4.37 -15.42 -19.48
CA PRO A 194 -3.62 -16.18 -20.49
C PRO A 194 -2.81 -17.34 -19.88
#